data_AF-A0A565CRQ2-F1
#
_entry.id   AF-A0A565CRQ2-F1
#
_cell.length_a   1.000
_cell.length_b   1.000
_cell.length_c   1.000
_cell.angle_alpha   90.00
_cell.angle_beta   90.00
_cell.angle_gamma   90.00
#
_symmetry.space_group_name_H-M   'P 1'
#
loop_
_entity.id
_entity.type
_entity.pdbx_description
1 polymer ?
#
loop_
_entity_poly.entity_id
_entity_poly.type
_entity_poly.pdbx_seq_one_letter_code
_entity_poly.pdbx_strand_id
1 'polypeptide(L)'
;MITGKDMYDVLAAMVPLYVAMILAYGSVRWWGIFTPDQCSGINRFVAVFAVPLLSFHFISSNDPYAMNYHFLAADSLQKVVILAALFLWQARI
;
A
#
# COMPACT_ATOMS: atom_id res chain seq x y z
N MET A 1 15.62 19.79 -7.06
CA MET A 1 15.68 18.91 -8.25
C MET A 1 15.97 17.50 -7.74
N ILE A 2 15.19 16.52 -8.18
CA ILE A 2 15.43 15.11 -7.82
C ILE A 2 16.77 14.70 -8.43
N THR A 3 17.71 14.30 -7.59
CA THR A 3 19.05 13.86 -7.99
C THR A 3 18.99 12.38 -8.36
N GLY A 4 19.90 11.90 -9.22
CA GLY A 4 19.98 10.46 -9.57
C GLY A 4 20.15 9.55 -8.34
N LYS A 5 20.73 10.07 -7.26
CA LYS A 5 20.83 9.40 -5.95
C LYS A 5 19.46 9.20 -5.29
N ASP A 6 18.61 10.23 -5.29
CA ASP A 6 17.25 10.13 -4.75
C ASP A 6 16.43 9.06 -5.50
N MET A 7 16.64 8.96 -6.82
CA MET A 7 15.99 7.93 -7.64
C MET A 7 16.51 6.52 -7.34
N TYR A 8 17.82 6.37 -7.06
CA TYR A 8 18.39 5.10 -6.60
C TYR A 8 17.85 4.71 -5.23
N ASP A 9 17.76 5.65 -4.28
CA ASP A 9 17.27 5.36 -2.93
C ASP A 9 15.80 4.91 -2.94
N VAL A 10 14.98 5.54 -3.78
CA VAL A 10 13.58 5.12 -4.00
C VAL A 10 13.52 3.73 -4.63
N LEU A 11 14.29 3.47 -5.68
CA LEU A 11 14.33 2.15 -6.32
C LEU A 11 14.81 1.07 -5.34
N ALA A 12 15.88 1.32 -4.60
CA ALA A 12 16.43 0.40 -3.61
C ALA A 12 15.40 0.06 -2.51
N ALA A 13 14.61 1.04 -2.06
CA ALA A 13 13.53 0.81 -1.11
C ALA A 13 12.37 -0.03 -1.67
N MET A 14 12.09 0.08 -2.98
CA MET A 14 10.97 -0.61 -3.64
C MET A 14 11.33 -2.02 -4.13
N VAL A 15 12.60 -2.28 -4.46
CA VAL A 15 13.07 -3.57 -5.01
C VAL A 15 12.65 -4.78 -4.15
N PRO A 16 12.83 -4.78 -2.81
CA PRO A 16 12.44 -5.93 -1.97
C PRO A 16 10.96 -6.31 -2.12
N LEU A 17 10.07 -5.31 -2.24
CA LEU A 17 8.64 -5.52 -2.41
C LEU A 17 8.34 -6.22 -3.75
N TYR A 18 8.90 -5.73 -4.85
CA TYR A 18 8.70 -6.34 -6.17
C TYR A 18 9.30 -7.73 -6.27
N VAL A 19 10.48 -7.95 -5.69
CA VAL A 19 11.12 -9.27 -5.64
C VAL A 19 10.21 -10.26 -4.89
N ALA A 20 9.67 -9.88 -3.74
CA ALA A 20 8.75 -10.72 -2.99
C ALA A 20 7.48 -11.07 -3.79
N MET A 21 6.88 -10.09 -4.49
CA MET A 21 5.71 -10.35 -5.34
C MET A 21 5.99 -11.31 -6.50
N ILE A 22 7.14 -11.18 -7.16
CA ILE A 22 7.54 -12.06 -8.27
C ILE A 22 7.78 -13.48 -7.76
N LEU A 23 8.45 -13.64 -6.62
CA LEU A 23 8.68 -14.95 -6.00
C LEU A 23 7.37 -15.62 -5.61
N ALA A 24 6.43 -14.88 -5.02
CA ALA A 24 5.10 -15.39 -4.69
C ALA A 24 4.37 -15.87 -5.96
N TYR A 25 4.42 -15.09 -7.04
CA TYR A 25 3.81 -15.48 -8.31
C TYR A 25 4.46 -16.72 -8.94
N GLY A 26 5.79 -16.76 -8.98
CA GLY A 26 6.54 -17.90 -9.51
C GLY A 26 6.31 -19.19 -8.70
N SER A 27 6.17 -19.06 -7.38
CA SER A 27 5.84 -20.18 -6.50
C SER A 27 4.50 -20.83 -6.81
N VAL A 28 3.48 -20.03 -7.13
CA VAL A 28 2.14 -20.53 -7.51
C VAL A 28 2.14 -21.05 -8.95
N ARG A 29 2.76 -20.33 -9.88
CA ARG A 29 2.66 -20.63 -11.33
C ARG A 29 3.56 -21.77 -11.81
N TRP A 30 4.80 -21.84 -11.32
CA TRP A 30 5.80 -22.81 -11.82
C TRP A 30 6.10 -23.94 -10.85
N TRP A 31 6.12 -23.69 -9.54
CA TRP A 31 6.45 -24.71 -8.55
C TRP A 31 5.23 -25.39 -7.91
N GLY A 32 4.03 -24.81 -8.01
CA GLY A 32 2.81 -25.40 -7.47
C GLY A 32 2.82 -25.62 -5.95
N ILE A 33 3.69 -24.91 -5.21
CA ILE A 33 3.87 -25.08 -3.76
C ILE A 33 2.62 -24.62 -2.99
N PHE A 34 1.91 -23.63 -3.52
CA PHE A 34 0.69 -23.09 -2.93
C PHE A 34 -0.51 -23.34 -3.84
N THR A 35 -1.56 -23.95 -3.31
CA THR A 35 -2.86 -24.06 -4.00
C THR A 35 -3.63 -22.74 -3.92
N PRO A 36 -4.56 -22.48 -4.86
CA PRO A 36 -5.34 -21.24 -4.88
C PRO A 36 -6.09 -20.95 -3.57
N ASP A 37 -6.60 -21.99 -2.90
CA ASP A 37 -7.28 -21.86 -1.60
C ASP A 37 -6.33 -21.42 -0.47
N GLN A 38 -5.08 -21.89 -0.48
CA GLN A 38 -4.06 -21.45 0.49
C GLN A 38 -3.65 -20.00 0.24
N CYS A 39 -3.53 -19.58 -1.02
CA CYS A 39 -3.28 -18.17 -1.37
C CYS A 39 -4.43 -17.25 -0.91
N SER A 40 -5.68 -17.70 -1.08
CA SER A 40 -6.86 -16.97 -0.57
C SER A 40 -6.84 -16.86 0.96
N GLY A 41 -6.48 -17.93 1.66
CA GLY A 41 -6.29 -17.94 3.11
C GLY A 41 -5.22 -16.95 3.57
N ILE A 42 -4.06 -16.94 2.92
CA ILE A 42 -2.97 -15.97 3.19
C ILE A 42 -3.45 -14.54 2.94
N ASN A 43 -4.12 -14.27 1.81
CA ASN A 43 -4.60 -12.93 1.50
C ASN A 43 -5.63 -12.44 2.52
N ARG A 44 -6.51 -13.32 2.98
CA ARG A 44 -7.48 -13.01 4.06
C ARG A 44 -6.79 -12.74 5.39
N PHE A 45 -5.77 -13.52 5.75
CA PHE A 45 -4.98 -13.27 6.96
C PHE A 45 -4.26 -11.91 6.89
N VAL A 46 -3.63 -11.61 5.75
CA VAL A 46 -2.95 -10.32 5.53
C VAL A 46 -3.94 -9.17 5.65
N ALA A 47 -5.10 -9.26 4.99
CA ALA A 47 -6.13 -8.23 5.03
C ALA A 47 -6.73 -7.99 6.42
N VAL A 48 -6.92 -9.06 7.21
CA VAL A 48 -7.58 -8.98 8.52
C VAL A 48 -6.62 -8.65 9.66
N PHE A 49 -5.38 -9.15 9.63
CA PHE A 49 -4.44 -9.01 10.73
C PHE A 49 -3.24 -8.14 10.40
N ALA A 50 -2.50 -8.47 9.32
CA ALA A 50 -1.25 -7.79 9.02
C ALA A 50 -1.47 -6.32 8.62
N VAL A 51 -2.47 -6.04 7.78
CA VAL A 51 -2.75 -4.68 7.29
C VAL A 51 -3.17 -3.74 8.45
N PRO A 52 -4.11 -4.11 9.34
CA PRO A 52 -4.45 -3.26 10.48
C PRO A 52 -3.28 -3.07 11.46
N LEU A 53 -2.51 -4.12 11.78
CA LEU A 53 -1.37 -4.02 12.69
C LEU A 53 -0.25 -3.13 12.13
N LEU A 54 0.08 -3.29 10.84
CA LEU A 54 1.07 -2.46 10.17
C LEU A 54 0.60 -1.00 10.12
N SER A 55 -0.69 -0.77 9.85
CA SER A 55 -1.28 0.57 9.88
C SER A 55 -1.17 1.19 11.28
N PHE A 56 -1.47 0.43 12.34
CA PHE A 56 -1.31 0.89 13.71
C PHE A 56 0.14 1.25 14.03
N HIS A 57 1.09 0.39 13.67
CA HIS A 57 2.52 0.63 13.88
C HIS A 57 3.01 1.91 13.18
N PHE A 58 2.58 2.13 11.93
CA PHE A 58 2.92 3.35 11.20
C PHE A 58 2.29 4.58 11.82
N ILE A 59 1.01 4.52 12.21
CA ILE A 59 0.31 5.66 12.82
C ILE A 59 0.88 5.98 14.20
N SER A 60 1.18 4.97 15.02
CA SER A 60 1.68 5.15 16.39
C SER A 60 3.10 5.70 16.44
N SER A 61 3.90 5.42 15.42
CA SER A 61 5.29 5.90 15.32
C SER A 61 5.41 7.23 14.60
N ASN A 62 4.31 7.74 14.03
CA ASN A 62 4.30 9.00 13.30
C ASN A 62 3.87 10.13 14.25
N ASP A 63 4.68 11.17 14.36
CA ASP A 63 4.34 12.37 15.13
C ASP A 63 3.48 13.31 14.27
N PRO A 64 2.17 13.44 14.53
CA PRO A 64 1.29 14.28 13.73
C PRO A 64 1.64 15.77 13.79
N TYR A 65 2.39 16.23 14.80
CA TYR A 65 2.76 17.64 14.96
C TYR A 65 4.04 18.02 14.22
N ALA A 66 4.90 17.04 13.92
CA ALA A 66 6.12 17.23 13.13
C ALA A 66 5.90 17.00 11.62
N MET A 67 4.68 16.62 11.21
CA MET A 67 4.38 16.28 9.82
C MET A 67 4.21 17.54 8.94
N ASN A 68 4.59 17.44 7.66
CA ASN A 68 4.49 18.56 6.74
C ASN A 68 3.01 18.91 6.45
N TYR A 69 2.55 20.05 6.94
CA TYR A 69 1.16 20.51 6.77
C TYR A 69 0.71 20.61 5.31
N HIS A 70 1.59 20.94 4.37
CA HIS A 70 1.24 20.94 2.94
C HIS A 70 0.94 19.54 2.41
N PHE A 71 1.69 18.53 2.89
CA PHE A 71 1.44 17.14 2.52
C PHE A 71 0.11 16.63 3.10
N LEU A 72 -0.17 16.97 4.36
CA LEU A 72 -1.46 16.64 5.00
C LEU A 72 -2.65 17.33 4.30
N ALA A 73 -2.49 18.61 3.94
CA ALA A 73 -3.51 19.35 3.20
C ALA A 73 -3.74 18.75 1.80
N ALA A 74 -2.68 18.36 1.10
CA ALA A 74 -2.78 17.71 -0.20
C ALA A 74 -3.49 16.35 -0.14
N ASP A 75 -3.12 15.49 0.82
CA ASP A 75 -3.75 14.18 1.04
C ASP A 75 -5.24 14.30 1.43
N SER A 76 -5.58 15.23 2.33
CA SER A 76 -6.97 15.48 2.72
C SER A 76 -7.82 16.02 1.56
N LEU A 77 -7.30 16.97 0.78
CA LEU A 77 -7.98 17.45 -0.43
C LEU A 77 -8.20 16.33 -1.45
N GLN A 78 -7.18 15.50 -1.70
CA GLN A 78 -7.31 14.36 -2.60
C GLN A 78 -8.43 13.40 -2.14
N LYS A 79 -8.46 13.05 -0.86
CA LYS A 79 -9.50 12.17 -0.28
C LYS A 79 -10.89 12.78 -0.43
N VAL A 80 -11.06 14.08 -0.18
CA VAL A 80 -12.34 14.78 -0.34
C VAL A 80 -12.81 14.74 -1.79
N VAL A 81 -11.93 14.98 -2.76
CA VAL A 81 -12.26 14.93 -4.19
C VAL A 81 -12.72 13.53 -4.61
N ILE A 82 -12.00 12.48 -4.20
CA ILE A 82 -12.37 11.10 -4.53
C ILE A 82 -13.71 10.72 -3.89
N LEU A 83 -13.92 11.07 -2.61
CA LEU A 83 -15.19 10.79 -1.92
C LEU A 83 -16.35 11.56 -2.56
N ALA A 84 -16.15 12.81 -2.96
CA ALA A 84 -17.16 13.59 -3.68
C ALA A 84 -17.49 12.96 -5.05
N ALA A 85 -16.48 12.49 -5.78
CA ALA A 85 -16.68 11.80 -7.05
C ALA A 85 -17.47 10.48 -6.86
N LEU A 86 -17.13 9.69 -5.85
CA LEU A 86 -17.86 8.46 -5.51
C LEU A 86 -19.30 8.75 -5.05
N PHE A 87 -19.51 9.80 -4.28
CA PHE A 87 -20.84 10.23 -3.84
C PHE A 87 -21.70 10.68 -5.01
N LEU A 88 -21.16 11.51 -5.91
CA LEU A 88 -21.85 11.94 -7.12
C LEU A 88 -22.13 10.77 -8.07
N TRP A 89 -21.22 9.79 -8.15
CA TRP A 89 -21.44 8.57 -8.91
C TRP A 89 -22.59 7.76 -8.34
N GLN A 90 -22.64 7.57 -7.02
CA GLN A 90 -23.74 6.88 -6.34
C GLN A 90 -25.06 7.64 -6.44
N ALA A 91 -25.03 8.99 -6.43
CA ALA A 91 -26.22 9.82 -6.60
C ALA A 91 -26.74 9.88 -8.05
N ARG A 92 -25.93 9.48 -9.05
CA ARG A 92 -26.32 9.40 -10.47
C ARG A 92 -26.81 8.01 -10.91
N ILE A 93 -26.74 7.01 -10.04
CA ILE A 93 -27.29 5.65 -10.23
C ILE A 93 -28.58 5.55 -9.42
#